data_AF-C0K039-F1
#
_entry.id   AF-C0K039-F1
#
_cell.length_a   1.000
_cell.length_b   1.000
_cell.length_c   1.000
_cell.angle_alpha   90.00
_cell.angle_beta   90.00
_cell.angle_gamma   90.00
#
_symmetry.space_group_name_H-M   'P 1'
#
loop_
_entity.id
_entity.type
_entity.pdbx_description
1 polymer ?
#
loop_
_entity_poly.entity_id
_entity_poly.type
_entity_poly.pdbx_seq_one_letter_code
_entity_poly.pdbx_strand_id
1 'polypeptide(L)'
;MKIKALLFAAAAMVGISAFADGLPESTKLYVDPVEMDPGQTVYVALNLNNLDAAGLSAFGVDLIFPEGLTPVQFKLSEAGYTGNKSKYAFMHPELDEDAADLALAAQYTASARRLRMTAYDAEAEGLMFEAGDRAIVLFAVQADEAAKAITPGEYSVTMNNMMVSSPATVGISGSLADSSFTITVKGEDTPTAVTDINAKAVAGVKYYNLAGVESDQPFDGVNVVVTTYTDGTKAASKVIK
;
A
#
# COMPACT_ATOMS: atom_id res chain seq x y z
N MET A 1 -5.22 24.70 9.49
CA MET A 1 -4.94 24.34 10.89
C MET A 1 -5.09 22.82 11.00
N LYS A 2 -4.12 22.18 11.65
CA LYS A 2 -3.89 20.73 11.70
C LYS A 2 -5.00 19.97 12.46
N ILE A 3 -5.47 18.84 11.93
CA ILE A 3 -6.07 17.72 12.68
C ILE A 3 -5.55 16.45 11.98
N LYS A 4 -4.36 15.93 12.32
CA LYS A 4 -4.08 14.86 13.30
C LYS A 4 -5.13 13.73 13.34
N ALA A 5 -4.78 12.64 12.65
CA ALA A 5 -4.83 11.24 13.10
C ALA A 5 -5.96 10.80 14.05
N LEU A 6 -6.82 9.90 13.54
CA LEU A 6 -7.45 8.82 14.30
C LEU A 6 -7.82 7.71 13.29
N LEU A 7 -6.89 6.79 13.02
CA LEU A 7 -6.85 5.45 13.60
C LEU A 7 -7.99 4.53 13.13
N PHE A 8 -7.69 3.67 12.15
CA PHE A 8 -7.97 2.23 12.23
C PHE A 8 -6.93 1.49 11.37
N ALA A 9 -5.69 1.44 11.87
CA ALA A 9 -4.79 0.36 11.48
C ALA A 9 -5.28 -0.91 12.19
N ALA A 10 -6.32 -1.53 11.64
CA ALA A 10 -6.54 -2.94 11.89
C ALA A 10 -5.47 -3.66 11.06
N ALA A 11 -4.34 -4.02 11.67
CA ALA A 11 -3.56 -5.13 11.14
C ALA A 11 -4.56 -6.27 10.97
N ALA A 12 -4.87 -6.65 9.74
CA ALA A 12 -5.73 -7.79 9.46
C ALA A 12 -4.99 -9.05 9.93
N MET A 13 -5.05 -9.33 11.23
CA MET A 13 -4.56 -10.55 11.84
C MET A 13 -5.62 -11.62 11.61
N VAL A 14 -5.58 -12.26 10.45
CA VAL A 14 -6.32 -13.50 10.22
C VAL A 14 -5.31 -14.61 10.00
N GLY A 15 -5.06 -15.36 11.06
CA GLY A 15 -4.34 -16.64 11.02
C GLY A 15 -4.95 -17.53 12.08
N ILE A 16 -5.83 -18.46 11.68
CA ILE A 16 -6.32 -19.54 12.54
C ILE A 16 -5.28 -20.66 12.43
N SER A 17 -4.49 -20.85 13.48
CA SER A 17 -3.32 -21.71 13.52
C SER A 17 -3.61 -23.21 13.33
N ALA A 18 -2.96 -23.84 12.36
CA ALA A 18 -2.62 -25.25 12.36
C ALA A 18 -1.15 -25.31 12.78
N PHE A 19 -0.86 -25.75 14.01
CA PHE A 19 0.51 -25.77 14.51
C PHE A 19 1.22 -27.07 14.14
N ALA A 20 2.44 -26.92 13.63
CA ALA A 20 3.47 -27.94 13.72
C ALA A 20 3.75 -28.25 15.20
N ASP A 21 3.91 -29.52 15.54
CA ASP A 21 4.29 -29.96 16.88
C ASP A 21 5.63 -29.28 17.28
N GLY A 22 5.59 -28.42 18.31
CA GLY A 22 6.78 -27.78 18.89
C GLY A 22 7.10 -26.33 18.48
N LEU A 23 6.46 -25.73 17.47
CA LEU A 23 6.68 -24.29 17.18
C LEU A 23 5.97 -23.41 18.24
N PRO A 24 6.56 -22.29 18.68
CA PRO A 24 5.85 -21.31 19.51
C PRO A 24 4.56 -20.83 18.84
N GLU A 25 3.47 -20.67 19.61
CA GLU A 25 2.17 -20.23 19.05
C GLU A 25 2.25 -18.86 18.36
N SER A 26 3.23 -18.06 18.75
CA SER A 26 3.46 -16.73 18.20
C SER A 26 4.19 -16.71 16.86
N THR A 27 4.71 -17.86 16.40
CA THR A 27 5.49 -17.96 15.18
C THR A 27 4.61 -17.72 13.97
N LYS A 28 4.84 -16.62 13.25
CA LYS A 28 4.07 -16.24 12.06
C LYS A 28 4.91 -15.49 11.06
N LEU A 29 4.62 -15.71 9.78
CA LEU A 29 5.05 -14.84 8.70
C LEU A 29 4.00 -13.74 8.51
N TYR A 30 4.45 -12.51 8.28
CA TYR A 30 3.54 -11.39 8.07
C TYR A 30 4.16 -10.33 7.18
N VAL A 31 3.31 -9.45 6.65
CA VAL A 31 3.70 -8.29 5.86
C VAL A 31 2.98 -7.09 6.50
N ASP A 32 3.69 -6.00 6.73
CA ASP A 32 3.07 -4.76 7.18
C ASP A 32 2.19 -4.15 6.07
N PRO A 33 1.13 -3.39 6.38
CA PRO A 33 0.30 -2.77 5.36
C PRO A 33 1.12 -1.98 4.35
N VAL A 34 0.86 -2.21 3.06
CA VAL A 34 1.57 -1.55 1.95
C VAL A 34 0.60 -0.67 1.17
N GLU A 35 1.03 0.55 0.85
CA GLU A 35 0.31 1.45 -0.04
C GLU A 35 1.11 1.70 -1.31
N MET A 36 0.42 1.81 -2.44
CA MET A 36 1.03 2.12 -3.73
C MET A 36 0.09 2.92 -4.64
N ASP A 37 0.66 3.66 -5.59
CA ASP A 37 -0.07 4.32 -6.67
C ASP A 37 -0.23 3.37 -7.88
N PRO A 38 -1.24 3.57 -8.74
CA PRO A 38 -1.36 2.82 -9.99
C PRO A 38 -0.10 2.93 -10.85
N GLY A 39 0.37 1.82 -11.43
CA GLY A 39 1.62 1.76 -12.21
C GLY A 39 2.91 1.73 -11.38
N GLN A 40 2.84 1.98 -10.07
CA GLN A 40 4.02 1.99 -9.19
C GLN A 40 4.54 0.56 -8.96
N THR A 41 5.85 0.45 -8.75
CA THR A 41 6.49 -0.71 -8.13
C THR A 41 6.84 -0.38 -6.68
N VAL A 42 6.46 -1.24 -5.74
CA VAL A 42 6.78 -1.13 -4.32
C VAL A 42 7.55 -2.35 -3.84
N TYR A 43 8.45 -2.14 -2.89
CA TYR A 43 9.19 -3.22 -2.22
C TYR A 43 8.49 -3.62 -0.95
N VAL A 44 8.21 -4.91 -0.81
CA VAL A 44 7.42 -5.51 0.24
C VAL A 44 8.29 -6.42 1.09
N ALA A 45 8.31 -6.16 2.39
CA ALA A 45 9.04 -6.93 3.38
C ALA A 45 8.17 -8.07 3.90
N LEU A 46 8.62 -9.30 3.69
CA LEU A 46 8.12 -10.46 4.43
C LEU A 46 8.89 -10.53 5.76
N ASN A 47 8.15 -10.45 6.85
CA ASN A 47 8.67 -10.44 8.21
C ASN A 47 8.36 -11.77 8.91
N LEU A 48 9.18 -12.09 9.90
CA LEU A 48 8.99 -13.20 10.80
C LEU A 48 8.79 -12.67 12.22
N ASN A 49 7.67 -13.01 12.82
CA ASN A 49 7.53 -12.95 14.27
C ASN A 49 7.83 -14.36 14.80
N ASN A 50 8.94 -14.55 15.49
CA ASN A 50 9.31 -15.81 16.12
C ASN A 50 9.91 -15.52 17.52
N LEU A 51 9.12 -15.66 18.58
CA LEU A 51 9.52 -15.21 19.92
C LEU A 51 10.55 -16.11 20.64
N ASP A 52 11.18 -17.06 19.95
CA ASP A 52 12.34 -17.79 20.49
C ASP A 52 13.67 -17.21 19.97
N ALA A 53 14.73 -17.37 20.78
CA ALA A 53 16.07 -16.88 20.44
C ALA A 53 16.77 -17.71 19.36
N ALA A 54 16.11 -18.73 18.81
CA ALA A 54 16.71 -19.71 17.91
C ALA A 54 16.47 -19.41 16.42
N GLY A 55 15.54 -18.51 16.07
CA GLY A 55 15.28 -18.14 14.68
C GLY A 55 14.84 -19.33 13.80
N LEU A 56 14.66 -19.10 12.49
CA LEU A 56 14.44 -20.17 11.51
C LEU A 56 15.71 -20.46 10.70
N SER A 57 15.90 -21.70 10.24
CA SER A 57 16.97 -22.14 9.34
C SER A 57 16.51 -22.31 7.89
N ALA A 58 15.20 -22.52 7.68
CA ALA A 58 14.59 -22.57 6.36
C ALA A 58 13.13 -22.12 6.44
N PHE A 59 12.63 -21.59 5.33
CA PHE A 59 11.21 -21.35 5.14
C PHE A 59 10.80 -21.58 3.68
N GLY A 60 9.53 -21.87 3.47
CA GLY A 60 8.86 -21.89 2.18
C GLY A 60 7.49 -21.25 2.28
N VAL A 61 7.09 -20.47 1.27
CA VAL A 61 5.76 -19.86 1.20
C VAL A 61 5.32 -19.69 -0.26
N ASP A 62 4.04 -19.92 -0.52
CA ASP A 62 3.37 -19.59 -1.78
C ASP A 62 2.54 -18.32 -1.60
N LEU A 63 2.92 -17.24 -2.28
CA LEU A 63 2.12 -16.01 -2.38
C LEU A 63 1.20 -16.08 -3.59
N ILE A 64 -0.10 -15.90 -3.40
CA ILE A 64 -1.12 -15.89 -4.46
C ILE A 64 -1.60 -14.46 -4.67
N PHE A 65 -1.25 -13.89 -5.83
CA PHE A 65 -1.56 -12.51 -6.15
C PHE A 65 -2.93 -12.38 -6.82
N PRO A 66 -3.78 -11.42 -6.41
CA PRO A 66 -5.03 -11.11 -7.09
C PRO A 66 -4.75 -10.40 -8.42
N GLU A 67 -5.76 -10.29 -9.30
CA GLU A 67 -5.67 -9.48 -10.53
C GLU A 67 -5.27 -8.05 -10.25
N GLY A 68 -4.49 -7.45 -11.17
CA GLY A 68 -3.94 -6.10 -11.03
C GLY A 68 -2.59 -6.02 -10.31
N LEU A 69 -2.23 -6.97 -9.43
CA LEU A 69 -0.93 -6.98 -8.78
C LEU A 69 -0.01 -8.06 -9.36
N THR A 70 1.19 -7.66 -9.74
CA THR A 70 2.17 -8.55 -10.37
C THR A 70 3.52 -8.47 -9.62
N PRO A 71 4.08 -9.58 -9.14
CA PRO A 71 5.45 -9.57 -8.61
C PRO A 71 6.47 -9.37 -9.74
N VAL A 72 7.46 -8.51 -9.52
CA VAL A 72 8.43 -8.08 -10.54
C VAL A 72 9.87 -8.23 -10.09
N GLN A 73 10.78 -8.40 -11.05
CA GLN A 73 12.21 -8.51 -10.76
C GLN A 73 12.79 -7.15 -10.40
N PHE A 74 13.76 -7.10 -9.48
CA PHE A 74 14.39 -5.84 -9.07
C PHE A 74 15.83 -6.04 -8.61
N LYS A 75 16.63 -4.98 -8.69
CA LYS A 75 17.97 -4.98 -8.08
C LYS A 75 17.89 -4.51 -6.64
N LEU A 76 18.62 -5.17 -5.74
CA LEU A 76 18.62 -4.76 -4.32
C LEU A 76 19.10 -3.30 -4.14
N SER A 77 20.01 -2.84 -4.99
CA SER A 77 20.47 -1.43 -5.03
C SER A 77 19.37 -0.43 -5.37
N GLU A 78 18.35 -0.82 -6.14
CA GLU A 78 17.18 0.01 -6.49
C GLU A 78 16.21 0.16 -5.31
N ALA A 79 16.27 -0.74 -4.34
CA ALA A 79 15.40 -0.72 -3.17
C ALA A 79 15.86 0.25 -2.07
N GLY A 80 17.01 0.90 -2.22
CA GLY A 80 17.57 1.81 -1.21
C GLY A 80 17.96 1.12 0.11
N TYR A 81 17.89 -0.21 0.16
CA TYR A 81 18.34 -1.02 1.27
C TYR A 81 19.86 -1.14 1.20
N THR A 82 20.56 -0.29 1.96
CA THR A 82 22.02 -0.30 2.05
C THR A 82 22.46 -0.98 3.36
N GLY A 83 23.26 -2.04 3.22
CA GLY A 83 23.90 -2.78 4.31
C GLY A 83 23.42 -4.23 4.46
N ASN A 84 24.07 -4.96 5.38
CA ASN A 84 23.78 -6.33 5.86
C ASN A 84 22.31 -6.62 6.29
N LYS A 85 21.38 -5.69 6.06
CA LYS A 85 20.00 -5.66 6.53
C LYS A 85 19.02 -6.39 5.60
N SER A 86 19.43 -6.69 4.37
CA SER A 86 18.59 -7.37 3.37
C SER A 86 19.41 -8.48 2.71
N LYS A 87 19.73 -9.54 3.45
CA LYS A 87 20.46 -10.68 2.87
C LYS A 87 19.67 -11.40 1.76
N TYR A 88 18.36 -11.15 1.65
CA TYR A 88 17.43 -12.00 0.90
C TYR A 88 16.49 -11.16 0.04
N ALA A 89 16.92 -10.84 -1.18
CA ALA A 89 16.10 -10.17 -2.18
C ALA A 89 15.60 -11.19 -3.21
N PHE A 90 14.28 -11.23 -3.44
CA PHE A 90 13.69 -12.03 -4.49
C PHE A 90 13.94 -11.38 -5.87
N MET A 91 14.23 -12.20 -6.88
CA MET A 91 14.42 -11.80 -8.28
C MET A 91 15.62 -10.89 -8.58
N HIS A 92 16.82 -11.27 -8.11
CA HIS A 92 18.06 -10.72 -8.66
C HIS A 92 19.00 -11.83 -9.18
N PRO A 93 19.52 -11.72 -10.43
CA PRO A 93 20.52 -12.66 -10.96
C PRO A 93 21.96 -12.36 -10.53
N GLU A 94 22.26 -11.19 -9.95
CA GLU A 94 23.61 -10.76 -9.53
C GLU A 94 23.61 -10.34 -8.05
N LEU A 95 23.35 -11.26 -7.12
CA LEU A 95 23.62 -10.94 -5.72
C LEU A 95 25.04 -10.34 -5.61
N ASP A 96 25.23 -9.24 -4.87
CA ASP A 96 26.59 -8.73 -4.56
C ASP A 96 27.45 -9.94 -4.15
N GLU A 97 28.69 -10.01 -4.63
CA GLU A 97 29.59 -11.19 -4.55
C GLU A 97 29.75 -11.77 -3.13
N ASP A 98 29.33 -11.02 -2.10
CA ASP A 98 29.36 -11.37 -0.68
C ASP A 98 28.11 -12.12 -0.16
N ALA A 99 27.05 -12.34 -0.95
CA ALA A 99 25.82 -13.05 -0.50
C ALA A 99 25.82 -14.56 -0.80
N ALA A 100 26.99 -15.19 -0.81
CA ALA A 100 27.21 -16.55 -1.29
C ALA A 100 26.60 -17.68 -0.43
N ASP A 101 26.11 -17.39 0.78
CA ASP A 101 25.88 -18.43 1.79
C ASP A 101 24.40 -18.85 1.96
N LEU A 102 23.43 -18.26 1.23
CA LEU A 102 22.03 -18.71 1.25
C LEU A 102 21.48 -18.95 -0.16
N ALA A 103 20.97 -20.17 -0.37
CA ALA A 103 20.15 -20.49 -1.53
C ALA A 103 18.70 -20.00 -1.33
N LEU A 104 18.42 -18.77 -1.78
CA LEU A 104 17.05 -18.31 -2.00
C LEU A 104 16.59 -18.71 -3.41
N ALA A 105 15.63 -19.64 -3.48
CA ALA A 105 14.99 -20.04 -4.72
C ALA A 105 13.57 -19.47 -4.75
N ALA A 106 13.21 -18.82 -5.84
CA ALA A 106 11.85 -18.34 -5.97
C ALA A 106 11.40 -18.24 -7.43
N GLN A 107 10.13 -18.53 -7.65
CA GLN A 107 9.58 -18.81 -8.97
C GLN A 107 8.16 -18.25 -9.06
N TYR A 108 7.95 -17.36 -10.02
CA TYR A 108 6.61 -16.87 -10.36
C TYR A 108 5.99 -17.72 -11.48
N THR A 109 4.80 -18.25 -11.22
CA THR A 109 3.98 -18.98 -12.20
C THR A 109 2.78 -18.11 -12.60
N ALA A 110 2.87 -17.44 -13.75
CA ALA A 110 1.87 -16.47 -14.19
C ALA A 110 0.45 -17.06 -14.33
N SER A 111 0.32 -18.30 -14.82
CA SER A 111 -0.97 -18.98 -14.97
C SER A 111 -1.69 -19.24 -13.64
N ALA A 112 -0.93 -19.38 -12.55
CA ALA A 112 -1.45 -19.58 -11.20
C ALA A 112 -1.40 -18.30 -10.35
N ARG A 113 -0.89 -17.18 -10.90
CA ARG A 113 -0.56 -15.95 -10.17
C ARG A 113 0.19 -16.22 -8.85
N ARG A 114 1.03 -17.24 -8.86
CA ARG A 114 1.69 -17.76 -7.67
C ARG A 114 3.16 -17.45 -7.70
N LEU A 115 3.64 -16.77 -6.68
CA LEU A 115 5.04 -16.65 -6.36
C LEU A 115 5.40 -17.64 -5.26
N ARG A 116 6.18 -18.67 -5.62
CA ARG A 116 6.78 -19.57 -4.63
C ARG A 116 8.12 -19.01 -4.19
N MET A 117 8.36 -18.94 -2.89
CA MET A 117 9.64 -18.57 -2.30
C MET A 117 10.10 -19.66 -1.35
N THR A 118 11.38 -20.00 -1.40
CA THR A 118 12.01 -20.98 -0.53
C THR A 118 13.42 -20.52 -0.23
N ALA A 119 13.76 -20.50 1.05
CA ALA A 119 15.11 -20.22 1.52
C ALA A 119 15.56 -21.37 2.41
N TYR A 120 16.80 -21.81 2.25
CA TYR A 120 17.44 -22.78 3.12
C TYR A 120 18.91 -22.47 3.28
N ASP A 121 19.43 -22.72 4.48
CA ASP A 121 20.87 -22.74 4.76
C ASP A 121 21.52 -23.95 4.05
N ALA A 122 22.36 -23.68 3.06
CA ALA A 122 23.01 -24.72 2.27
C ALA A 122 24.23 -25.33 2.98
N GLU A 123 24.83 -24.59 3.93
CA GLU A 123 26.09 -24.98 4.58
C GLU A 123 25.92 -25.35 6.07
N ALA A 124 24.70 -25.18 6.62
CA ALA A 124 24.35 -25.49 8.00
C ALA A 124 25.19 -24.73 9.05
N GLU A 125 25.77 -23.59 8.67
CA GLU A 125 26.57 -22.70 9.54
C GLU A 125 25.70 -21.83 10.46
N GLY A 126 24.38 -22.00 10.44
CA GLY A 126 23.49 -21.39 11.43
C GLY A 126 22.91 -20.06 10.95
N LEU A 127 22.31 -20.07 9.74
CA LEU A 127 21.45 -18.97 9.34
C LEU A 127 20.23 -18.95 10.26
N MET A 128 20.16 -17.91 11.07
CA MET A 128 19.02 -17.60 11.92
C MET A 128 18.25 -16.50 11.20
N PHE A 129 17.08 -16.83 10.64
CA PHE A 129 16.03 -15.82 10.47
C PHE A 129 15.61 -15.41 11.86
N GLU A 130 16.30 -14.43 12.44
CA GLU A 130 16.00 -13.90 13.76
C GLU A 130 14.67 -13.13 13.69
N ALA A 131 13.84 -13.29 14.72
CA ALA A 131 12.68 -12.43 14.86
C ALA A 131 13.07 -11.03 15.28
N GLY A 132 12.35 -10.04 14.76
CA GLY A 132 12.52 -8.63 15.12
C GLY A 132 12.30 -7.70 13.94
N ASP A 133 12.83 -6.48 14.05
CA ASP A 133 12.64 -5.36 13.11
C ASP A 133 13.30 -5.56 11.72
N ARG A 134 13.50 -6.80 11.26
CA ARG A 134 14.18 -7.12 10.01
C ARG A 134 13.32 -7.98 9.10
N ALA A 135 13.26 -7.58 7.83
CA ALA A 135 12.68 -8.37 6.77
C ALA A 135 13.49 -9.65 6.56
N ILE A 136 12.82 -10.80 6.53
CA ILE A 136 13.45 -12.08 6.18
C ILE A 136 13.50 -12.30 4.66
N VAL A 137 12.65 -11.60 3.90
CA VAL A 137 12.70 -11.53 2.43
C VAL A 137 12.19 -10.17 1.98
N LEU A 138 12.79 -9.62 0.93
CA LEU A 138 12.27 -8.48 0.19
C LEU A 138 11.81 -8.94 -1.20
N PHE A 139 10.59 -8.62 -1.59
CA PHE A 139 10.08 -8.83 -2.95
C PHE A 139 9.48 -7.54 -3.51
N ALA A 140 9.44 -7.40 -4.83
CA ALA A 140 8.82 -6.23 -5.47
C ALA A 140 7.46 -6.60 -6.07
N VAL A 141 6.51 -5.69 -5.93
CA VAL A 141 5.15 -5.80 -6.48
C VAL A 141 4.86 -4.56 -7.31
N GLN A 142 4.39 -4.77 -8.53
CA GLN A 142 3.92 -3.72 -9.41
C GLN A 142 2.39 -3.73 -9.48
N ALA A 143 1.78 -2.55 -9.42
CA ALA A 143 0.39 -2.35 -9.79
C ALA A 143 0.31 -2.20 -11.31
N ASP A 144 -0.43 -3.10 -11.96
CA ASP A 144 -0.56 -3.14 -13.42
C ASP A 144 -1.04 -1.78 -13.97
N GLU A 145 -0.34 -1.24 -14.98
CA GLU A 145 -0.70 0.03 -15.62
C GLU A 145 -1.88 -0.12 -16.60
N ALA A 146 -2.46 1.00 -17.03
CA ALA A 146 -3.74 1.21 -17.73
C ALA A 146 -4.15 0.26 -18.88
N ALA A 147 -3.24 -0.57 -19.43
CA ALA A 147 -3.62 -1.64 -20.36
C ALA A 147 -4.42 -2.79 -19.68
N LYS A 148 -4.34 -2.91 -18.35
CA LYS A 148 -5.23 -3.70 -17.48
C LYS A 148 -5.53 -2.88 -16.23
N ALA A 149 -6.35 -1.84 -16.37
CA ALA A 149 -6.58 -0.84 -15.31
C ALA A 149 -6.90 -1.50 -13.96
N ILE A 150 -5.92 -1.46 -13.06
CA ILE A 150 -6.12 -1.77 -11.65
C ILE A 150 -7.01 -0.69 -11.04
N THR A 151 -8.08 -1.09 -10.35
CA THR A 151 -8.99 -0.17 -9.68
C THR A 151 -8.42 0.22 -8.32
N PRO A 152 -8.48 1.49 -7.90
CA PRO A 152 -8.17 1.85 -6.52
C PRO A 152 -8.96 1.01 -5.52
N GLY A 153 -8.29 0.55 -4.46
CA GLY A 153 -8.91 -0.32 -3.47
C GLY A 153 -7.91 -1.21 -2.73
N GLU A 154 -8.47 -2.10 -1.90
CA GLU A 154 -7.72 -3.09 -1.14
C GLU A 154 -7.59 -4.40 -1.91
N TYR A 155 -6.36 -4.88 -2.01
CA TYR A 155 -6.01 -6.14 -2.68
C TYR A 155 -5.43 -7.12 -1.67
N SER A 156 -6.07 -8.28 -1.52
CA SER A 156 -5.62 -9.34 -0.62
C SER A 156 -4.66 -10.28 -1.36
N VAL A 157 -3.43 -10.39 -0.89
CA VAL A 157 -2.46 -11.41 -1.32
C VAL A 157 -2.48 -12.55 -0.29
N THR A 158 -2.73 -13.77 -0.74
CA THR A 158 -2.81 -14.94 0.14
C THR A 158 -1.44 -15.57 0.32
N MET A 159 -1.14 -16.04 1.53
CA MET A 159 0.07 -16.75 1.91
C MET A 159 -0.31 -18.19 2.28
N ASN A 160 0.08 -19.13 1.43
CA ASN A 160 -0.24 -20.56 1.56
C ASN A 160 1.03 -21.42 1.66
N ASN A 161 0.84 -22.70 2.02
CA ASN A 161 1.92 -23.70 2.04
C ASN A 161 3.15 -23.22 2.83
N MET A 162 2.90 -22.56 3.95
CA MET A 162 3.95 -21.95 4.75
C MET A 162 4.67 -23.01 5.56
N MET A 163 5.85 -23.42 5.10
CA MET A 163 6.71 -24.38 5.78
C MET A 163 7.86 -23.65 6.47
N VAL A 164 8.19 -24.03 7.69
CA VAL A 164 9.31 -23.46 8.44
C VAL A 164 10.08 -24.55 9.18
N SER A 165 11.38 -24.34 9.38
CA SER A 165 12.20 -25.18 10.24
C SER A 165 13.16 -24.34 11.08
N SER A 166 13.45 -24.81 12.29
CA SER A 166 14.51 -24.29 13.16
C SER A 166 15.87 -24.88 12.76
N PRO A 167 16.99 -24.35 13.27
CA PRO A 167 18.30 -24.99 13.13
C PRO A 167 18.31 -26.45 13.63
N ALA A 168 19.24 -27.25 13.11
CA ALA A 168 19.38 -28.67 13.47
C ALA A 168 19.59 -28.90 14.98
N THR A 169 20.21 -27.95 15.68
CA THR A 169 20.39 -27.97 17.14
C THR A 169 19.07 -27.94 17.91
N VAL A 170 18.02 -27.36 17.32
CA VAL A 170 16.68 -27.24 17.90
C VAL A 170 15.73 -28.28 17.32
N GLY A 171 15.83 -28.60 16.02
CA GLY A 171 15.17 -29.75 15.40
C GLY A 171 13.64 -29.66 15.25
N ILE A 172 13.07 -28.46 15.21
CA ILE A 172 11.63 -28.22 15.05
C ILE A 172 11.33 -27.91 13.58
N SER A 173 10.24 -28.47 13.05
CA SER A 173 9.76 -28.14 11.70
C SER A 173 8.25 -28.29 11.59
N GLY A 174 7.62 -27.48 10.74
CA GLY A 174 6.33 -27.83 10.16
C GLY A 174 5.63 -26.67 9.48
N SER A 175 4.30 -26.70 9.48
CA SER A 175 3.48 -25.74 8.74
C SER A 175 2.94 -24.65 9.65
N LEU A 176 2.91 -23.44 9.12
CA LEU A 176 2.09 -22.34 9.64
C LEU A 176 0.71 -22.38 8.95
N ALA A 177 -0.29 -21.77 9.58
CA ALA A 177 -1.61 -21.63 8.98
C ALA A 177 -1.64 -20.62 7.85
N ASP A 178 -2.38 -20.92 6.79
CA ASP A 178 -2.66 -19.96 5.71
C ASP A 178 -3.10 -18.60 6.25
N SER A 179 -2.63 -17.53 5.62
CA SER A 179 -2.89 -16.15 6.02
C SER A 179 -2.98 -15.25 4.79
N SER A 180 -3.23 -13.95 4.98
CA SER A 180 -3.18 -12.97 3.90
C SER A 180 -2.69 -11.62 4.42
N PHE A 181 -2.25 -10.78 3.48
CA PHE A 181 -1.94 -9.37 3.74
C PHE A 181 -2.57 -8.49 2.67
N THR A 182 -2.74 -7.21 3.01
CA THR A 182 -3.40 -6.22 2.16
C THR A 182 -2.38 -5.27 1.53
N ILE A 183 -2.52 -5.07 0.22
CA ILE A 183 -1.90 -3.97 -0.51
C ILE A 183 -3.02 -3.00 -0.91
N THR A 184 -2.88 -1.74 -0.53
CA THR A 184 -3.82 -0.68 -0.87
C THR A 184 -3.31 0.09 -2.08
N VAL A 185 -4.10 0.07 -3.15
CA VAL A 185 -3.84 0.87 -4.35
C VAL A 185 -4.63 2.17 -4.21
N LYS A 186 -3.89 3.28 -4.10
CA LYS A 186 -4.46 4.61 -3.89
C LYS A 186 -5.26 5.05 -5.12
N GLY A 187 -6.36 5.73 -4.86
CA GLY A 187 -7.06 6.49 -5.91
C GLY A 187 -6.33 7.79 -6.17
N GLU A 188 -6.47 8.33 -7.38
CA GLU A 188 -6.26 9.76 -7.52
C GLU A 188 -7.23 10.44 -6.55
N ASP A 189 -6.70 11.21 -5.60
CA ASP A 189 -7.48 12.20 -4.88
C ASP A 189 -8.03 13.15 -5.94
N THR A 190 -9.20 12.83 -6.50
CA THR A 190 -9.94 13.78 -7.29
C THR A 190 -10.27 14.89 -6.31
N PRO A 191 -9.70 16.10 -6.48
CA PRO A 191 -10.20 17.23 -5.73
C PRO A 191 -11.64 17.36 -6.22
N THR A 192 -12.60 17.00 -5.38
CA THR A 192 -13.97 17.42 -5.61
C THR A 192 -13.93 18.92 -5.43
N ALA A 193 -13.63 19.63 -6.51
CA ALA A 193 -13.69 21.07 -6.61
C ALA A 193 -15.17 21.47 -6.55
N VAL A 194 -15.77 21.27 -5.38
CA VAL A 194 -17.02 21.89 -4.99
C VAL A 194 -16.62 22.94 -3.96
N THR A 195 -16.04 24.03 -4.45
CA THR A 195 -15.99 25.27 -3.68
C THR A 195 -17.40 25.86 -3.68
N ASP A 196 -18.06 25.68 -2.53
CA ASP A 196 -19.33 26.26 -2.08
C ASP A 196 -20.65 25.72 -2.65
N ILE A 197 -21.31 24.88 -1.84
CA ILE A 197 -22.76 24.56 -1.95
C ILE A 197 -23.67 25.67 -1.39
N ASN A 198 -23.12 26.82 -0.98
CA ASN A 198 -23.91 27.95 -0.46
C ASN A 198 -24.17 29.04 -1.52
N ALA A 199 -24.54 28.66 -2.75
CA ALA A 199 -25.07 29.63 -3.71
C ALA A 199 -26.43 30.15 -3.20
N LYS A 200 -26.44 31.39 -2.68
CA LYS A 200 -27.68 32.03 -2.23
C LYS A 200 -28.65 32.17 -3.40
N ALA A 201 -29.89 31.73 -3.22
CA ALA A 201 -30.93 31.89 -4.25
C ALA A 201 -31.21 33.38 -4.49
N VAL A 202 -31.26 33.79 -5.76
CA VAL A 202 -31.51 35.19 -6.14
C VAL A 202 -33.00 35.49 -6.06
N ALA A 203 -33.36 36.50 -5.28
CA ALA A 203 -34.72 37.03 -5.18
C ALA A 203 -34.99 38.11 -6.25
N GLY A 204 -33.97 38.85 -6.67
CA GLY A 204 -34.12 39.85 -7.73
C GLY A 204 -32.84 40.61 -8.05
N VAL A 205 -32.79 41.24 -9.23
CA VAL A 205 -31.67 42.05 -9.71
C VAL A 205 -32.18 43.42 -10.13
N LYS A 206 -31.51 44.49 -9.69
CA LYS A 206 -31.82 45.88 -10.06
C LYS A 206 -30.56 46.60 -10.52
N TYR A 207 -30.72 47.54 -11.45
CA TYR A 207 -29.64 48.37 -11.98
C TYR A 207 -29.80 49.80 -11.51
N TYR A 208 -28.70 50.42 -11.09
CA TYR A 208 -28.65 51.83 -10.73
C TYR A 208 -27.60 52.55 -11.58
N ASN A 209 -27.93 53.72 -12.12
CA ASN A 209 -26.93 54.59 -12.72
C ASN A 209 -26.12 55.35 -11.63
N LEU A 210 -25.10 56.10 -12.04
CA LEU A 210 -24.28 56.88 -11.10
C LEU A 210 -25.04 58.02 -10.38
N ALA A 211 -26.21 58.40 -10.89
CA ALA A 211 -27.11 59.37 -10.26
C ALA A 211 -28.10 58.70 -9.27
N GLY A 212 -28.04 57.38 -9.10
CA GLY A 212 -28.89 56.62 -8.18
C GLY A 212 -30.29 56.30 -8.72
N VAL A 213 -30.54 56.45 -10.02
CA VAL A 213 -31.82 56.08 -10.64
C VAL A 213 -31.90 54.57 -10.80
N GLU A 214 -32.98 53.95 -10.29
CA GLU A 214 -33.25 52.51 -10.39
C GLU A 214 -33.87 52.14 -11.75
N SER A 215 -33.53 50.96 -12.26
CA SER A 215 -34.15 50.34 -13.44
C SER A 215 -34.10 48.81 -13.36
N ASP A 216 -35.08 48.15 -13.97
CA ASP A 216 -35.10 46.69 -14.20
C ASP A 216 -34.23 46.27 -15.40
N GLN A 217 -33.80 47.24 -16.21
CA GLN A 217 -32.91 47.05 -17.35
C GLN A 217 -31.63 47.86 -17.18
N PRO A 218 -30.48 47.39 -17.67
CA PRO A 218 -29.24 48.15 -17.59
C PRO A 218 -29.35 49.48 -18.37
N PHE A 219 -28.77 50.54 -17.82
CA PHE A 219 -28.53 51.80 -18.51
C PHE A 219 -27.36 51.66 -19.50
N ASP A 220 -27.27 52.57 -20.48
CA ASP A 220 -26.07 52.69 -21.30
C ASP A 220 -24.92 53.26 -20.45
N GLY A 221 -23.76 52.61 -20.47
CA GLY A 221 -22.59 52.98 -19.66
C GLY A 221 -22.52 52.27 -18.30
N VAL A 222 -22.05 53.00 -17.27
CA VAL A 222 -21.74 52.40 -15.94
C VAL A 222 -23.02 52.16 -15.15
N ASN A 223 -23.20 50.92 -14.72
CA ASN A 223 -24.29 50.46 -13.87
C ASN A 223 -23.75 49.92 -12.55
N VAL A 224 -24.50 50.14 -11.48
CA VAL A 224 -24.37 49.40 -10.22
C VAL A 224 -25.47 48.33 -10.22
N VAL A 225 -25.09 47.08 -10.39
CA VAL A 225 -25.99 45.92 -10.31
C VAL A 225 -26.13 45.53 -8.86
N VAL A 226 -27.35 45.52 -8.35
CA VAL A 226 -27.66 45.06 -7.00
C VAL A 226 -28.47 43.77 -7.10
N THR A 227 -27.87 42.68 -6.65
CA THR A 227 -28.51 41.37 -6.53
C THR A 227 -29.01 41.21 -5.10
N THR A 228 -30.32 41.03 -4.94
CA THR A 228 -30.93 40.68 -3.67
C THR A 228 -31.15 39.18 -3.61
N TYR A 229 -30.73 38.55 -2.52
CA TYR A 229 -30.89 37.13 -2.29
C TYR A 229 -32.14 36.85 -1.44
N THR A 230 -32.65 35.61 -1.47
CA THR A 230 -33.84 35.20 -0.71
C THR A 230 -33.66 35.28 0.80
N ASP A 231 -32.42 35.27 1.29
CA ASP A 231 -32.08 35.47 2.70
C ASP A 231 -32.05 36.95 3.13
N GLY A 232 -32.42 37.87 2.22
CA GLY A 232 -32.46 39.31 2.46
C GLY A 232 -31.11 40.01 2.30
N THR A 233 -30.01 39.28 2.08
CA THR A 233 -28.72 39.90 1.81
C THR A 233 -28.65 40.48 0.41
N LYS A 234 -27.79 41.49 0.22
CA LYS A 234 -27.59 42.15 -1.06
C LYS A 234 -26.11 42.12 -1.44
N ALA A 235 -25.82 41.82 -2.71
CA ALA A 235 -24.52 42.02 -3.32
C ALA A 235 -24.62 43.14 -4.36
N ALA A 236 -23.59 43.98 -4.46
CA ALA A 236 -23.51 45.02 -5.46
C ALA A 236 -22.22 44.89 -6.27
N SER A 237 -22.32 44.99 -7.60
CA SER A 237 -21.16 45.00 -8.50
C SER A 237 -21.31 46.11 -9.53
N LYS A 238 -20.18 46.66 -9.99
CA LYS A 238 -20.17 47.66 -11.06
C LYS A 238 -19.96 46.96 -12.39
N VAL A 239 -20.80 47.24 -13.38
CA VAL A 239 -20.69 46.70 -14.73
C VAL A 239 -20.83 47.83 -15.75
N ILE A 240 -20.25 47.65 -16.92
CA ILE A 240 -20.36 48.59 -18.05
C ILE A 240 -21.11 47.87 -19.16
N LYS A 241 -22.17 48.51 -19.67
CA LYS A 241 -22.88 48.08 -20.86
C LYS A 241 -22.61 49.04 -22.01
#